data_AF-A0A8B6BSG0-F1
#
_entry.id   AF-A0A8B6BSG0-F1
#
_cell.length_a   1.000
_cell.length_b   1.000
_cell.length_c   1.000
_cell.angle_alpha   90.00
_cell.angle_beta   90.00
_cell.angle_gamma   90.00
#
_symmetry.space_group_name_H-M   'P 1'
#
loop_
_entity.id
_entity.type
_entity.pdbx_description
1 polymer ?
#
loop_
_entity_poly.entity_id
_entity_poly.type
_entity_poly.pdbx_seq_one_letter_code
_entity_poly.pdbx_strand_id
1 'polypeptide(L)'
;MAKGNFDVNMEITDKMKKEIIWWSCNIYTQSRVLDRVNPQIILQTDASLSGWGAVLIDNKTGGRWTPDEQKYHINYLELLAILYGLKSFESQLKCFTHVKILTDNTTAVSYVNKMGGIKSICCNTIAKSIWFWAKKHNVWLTASHIAGTENTIADA
;
A
#
# COMPACT_ATOMS: atom_id res chain seq x y z
N MET A 1 -7.05 -10.33 -28.45
CA MET A 1 -7.76 -11.28 -27.56
C MET A 1 -7.26 -12.67 -27.93
N ALA A 2 -6.38 -13.27 -27.12
CA ALA A 2 -5.81 -14.58 -27.42
C ALA A 2 -6.81 -15.68 -27.05
N LYS A 3 -7.29 -16.39 -28.07
CA LYS A 3 -8.11 -17.59 -27.96
C LYS A 3 -7.25 -18.72 -27.38
N GLY A 4 -7.37 -19.00 -26.08
CA GLY A 4 -7.22 -20.33 -25.45
C GLY A 4 -6.08 -21.27 -25.86
N ASN A 5 -4.98 -20.78 -26.44
CA ASN A 5 -3.85 -21.61 -26.84
C ASN A 5 -2.78 -21.56 -25.75
N PHE A 6 -2.71 -22.62 -24.95
CA PHE A 6 -1.80 -22.73 -23.80
C PHE A 6 -0.43 -23.30 -24.18
N ASP A 7 -0.24 -23.76 -25.43
CA ASP A 7 1.01 -24.33 -25.95
C ASP A 7 1.91 -23.29 -26.62
N VAL A 8 1.55 -22.00 -26.53
CA VAL A 8 2.36 -20.92 -27.11
C VAL A 8 3.57 -20.66 -26.21
N ASN A 9 4.77 -20.67 -26.82
CA ASN A 9 6.00 -20.30 -26.13
C ASN A 9 5.88 -18.89 -25.52
N MET A 10 5.95 -18.82 -24.19
CA MET A 10 5.93 -17.56 -23.45
C MET A 10 7.35 -17.02 -23.33
N GLU A 11 7.57 -15.78 -23.77
CA GLU A 11 8.84 -15.11 -23.59
C GLU A 11 9.00 -14.66 -22.14
N ILE A 12 9.97 -15.25 -21.42
CA ILE A 12 10.25 -14.89 -20.03
C ILE A 12 11.09 -13.61 -20.01
N THR A 13 10.43 -12.48 -19.81
CA THR A 13 11.12 -11.19 -19.63
C THR A 13 11.97 -11.17 -18.36
N ASP A 14 12.99 -10.31 -18.32
CA ASP A 14 13.84 -10.19 -17.12
C ASP A 14 13.08 -9.70 -15.88
N LYS A 15 11.98 -8.96 -16.08
CA LYS A 15 11.06 -8.58 -14.98
C LYS A 15 10.39 -9.83 -14.39
N MET A 16 9.96 -10.77 -15.23
CA MET A 16 9.37 -12.03 -14.77
C MET A 16 10.40 -12.89 -14.05
N LYS A 17 11.63 -12.98 -14.57
CA LYS A 17 12.73 -13.70 -13.88
C LYS A 17 12.97 -13.15 -12.48
N LYS A 18 13.03 -11.81 -12.33
CA LYS A 18 13.19 -11.16 -11.02
C LYS A 18 12.07 -11.51 -10.05
N GLU A 19 10.81 -11.51 -10.52
CA GLU A 19 9.66 -11.90 -9.68
C GLU A 19 9.72 -13.38 -9.28
N ILE A 20 10.04 -14.28 -10.22
CA ILE A 20 10.18 -15.73 -9.97
C ILE A 20 11.30 -16.00 -8.96
N ILE A 21 12.46 -15.37 -9.13
CA ILE A 21 13.58 -15.48 -8.19
C ILE A 21 13.17 -14.97 -6.81
N TRP A 22 12.49 -13.83 -6.75
CA TRP A 22 12.01 -13.29 -5.48
C TRP A 22 11.08 -14.28 -4.77
N TRP A 23 10.11 -14.86 -5.47
CA TRP A 23 9.22 -15.87 -4.90
C TRP A 23 10.00 -17.12 -4.44
N SER A 24 10.88 -17.66 -5.27
CA SER A 24 11.72 -18.83 -4.94
C SER A 24 12.50 -18.63 -3.64
N CYS A 25 13.09 -17.45 -3.45
CA CYS A 25 13.87 -17.13 -2.25
C CYS A 25 13.02 -16.85 -0.99
N ASN A 26 11.72 -16.54 -1.14
CA ASN A 26 10.91 -16.03 -0.02
C ASN A 26 9.65 -16.85 0.26
N ILE A 27 9.40 -17.95 -0.46
CA ILE A 27 8.17 -18.74 -0.28
C ILE A 27 8.14 -19.47 1.07
N TYR A 28 9.28 -19.96 1.55
CA TYR A 28 9.37 -20.72 2.81
C TYR A 28 9.30 -19.84 4.06
N THR A 29 9.55 -18.53 3.93
CA THR A 29 9.51 -17.57 5.05
C THR A 29 8.22 -16.74 5.06
N GLN A 30 7.42 -16.82 4.00
CA GLN A 30 6.15 -16.11 3.92
C GLN A 30 5.02 -17.01 4.43
N SER A 31 4.46 -16.65 5.59
CA SER A 31 3.21 -17.21 6.07
C SER A 31 2.11 -16.15 6.02
N ARG A 32 0.93 -16.52 5.53
CA ARG A 32 -0.28 -15.72 5.71
C ARG A 32 -0.90 -16.17 7.03
N VAL A 33 -0.51 -15.53 8.13
CA VAL A 33 -1.07 -15.84 9.45
C VAL A 33 -2.58 -15.59 9.41
N LEU A 34 -3.37 -16.65 9.66
CA LEU A 34 -4.84 -16.59 9.66
C LEU A 34 -5.37 -15.91 10.93
N ASP A 35 -4.62 -15.99 12.02
CA ASP A 35 -4.89 -15.28 13.27
C ASP A 35 -4.61 -13.79 13.11
N ARG A 36 -5.68 -13.04 12.89
CA ARG A 36 -5.65 -11.59 12.77
C ARG A 36 -5.54 -11.03 14.18
N VAL A 37 -4.31 -10.80 14.65
CA VAL A 37 -4.05 -10.02 15.86
C VAL A 37 -4.83 -8.70 15.76
N ASN A 38 -5.50 -8.28 16.83
CA ASN A 38 -6.18 -6.98 16.84
C ASN A 38 -5.20 -5.88 16.41
N PRO A 39 -5.63 -4.93 15.56
CA PRO A 39 -4.77 -3.84 15.13
C PRO A 39 -4.32 -3.07 16.37
N GLN A 40 -3.00 -2.98 16.55
CA GLN A 40 -2.42 -2.34 17.73
C GLN A 40 -2.39 -0.82 17.57
N ILE A 41 -2.43 -0.34 16.33
CA ILE A 41 -2.45 1.08 16.00
C ILE A 41 -3.18 1.34 14.69
N ILE A 42 -3.74 2.55 14.59
CA ILE A 42 -4.49 3.03 13.43
C ILE A 42 -3.75 4.21 12.79
N LEU A 43 -3.42 4.07 11.51
CA LEU A 43 -2.91 5.13 10.66
C LEU A 43 -4.04 5.61 9.75
N GLN A 44 -4.44 6.87 9.89
CA GLN A 44 -5.38 7.53 8.97
C GLN A 44 -4.59 8.25 7.90
N THR A 45 -5.06 8.19 6.65
CA THR A 45 -4.41 8.82 5.51
C THR A 45 -5.44 9.46 4.62
N ASP A 46 -5.08 10.59 4.04
CA ASP A 46 -5.88 11.29 3.04
C ASP A 46 -5.00 11.75 1.89
N ALA A 47 -5.56 11.72 0.68
CA ALA A 47 -4.94 12.32 -0.48
C ALA A 47 -5.91 13.26 -1.18
N SER A 48 -5.41 14.46 -1.50
CA SER A 48 -6.08 15.39 -2.40
C SER A 48 -5.26 15.56 -3.68
N LEU A 49 -5.75 16.36 -4.61
CA LEU A 49 -4.98 16.72 -5.81
C LEU A 49 -3.81 17.65 -5.50
N SER A 50 -3.78 18.30 -4.33
CA SER A 50 -2.75 19.27 -3.96
C SER A 50 -1.68 18.72 -3.01
N GLY A 51 -2.05 17.75 -2.18
CA GLY A 51 -1.15 17.13 -1.20
C GLY A 51 -1.73 15.90 -0.53
N TRP A 52 -1.03 15.45 0.51
CA TRP A 52 -1.43 14.33 1.36
C TRP A 52 -1.35 14.68 2.83
N GLY A 53 -2.14 13.96 3.61
CA GLY A 53 -2.12 13.96 5.06
C GLY A 53 -2.02 12.54 5.60
N ALA A 54 -1.40 12.40 6.77
CA ALA A 54 -1.44 11.19 7.55
C ALA A 54 -1.47 11.52 9.05
N VAL A 55 -2.23 10.73 9.79
CA VAL A 55 -2.43 10.92 11.23
C VAL A 55 -2.23 9.60 11.94
N LEU A 56 -1.36 9.63 12.96
CA LEU A 56 -1.10 8.50 13.84
C LEU A 56 -1.33 8.94 15.29
N ILE A 57 -2.41 8.45 15.90
CA ILE A 57 -2.87 8.87 17.23
C ILE A 57 -3.14 10.38 17.21
N ASP A 58 -2.29 11.19 17.84
CA ASP A 58 -2.40 12.65 17.91
C ASP A 58 -1.39 13.37 17.02
N ASN A 59 -0.47 12.64 16.38
CA ASN A 59 0.55 13.22 15.52
C ASN A 59 0.03 13.31 14.09
N LYS A 60 0.08 14.51 13.52
CA LYS A 60 -0.24 14.77 12.12
C LYS A 60 1.02 15.03 11.31
N THR A 61 1.01 14.57 10.08
CA THR A 61 2.05 14.87 9.09
C THR A 61 1.40 15.03 7.73
N GLY A 62 2.03 15.76 6.84
CA GLY A 62 1.51 16.00 5.51
C GLY A 62 2.46 16.82 4.68
N GLY A 63 2.15 16.92 3.40
CA GLY A 63 2.98 17.64 2.46
C GLY A 63 2.27 17.88 1.13
N ARG A 64 2.84 18.78 0.34
CA ARG A 64 2.40 18.99 -1.04
C ARG A 64 3.00 17.94 -1.95
N TRP A 65 2.25 17.55 -2.96
CA TRP A 65 2.77 16.77 -4.06
C TRP A 65 3.77 17.59 -4.87
N THR A 66 4.81 16.94 -5.36
CA THR A 66 5.65 17.48 -6.42
C THR A 66 4.85 17.66 -7.71
N PRO A 67 5.26 18.55 -8.63
CA PRO A 67 4.56 18.75 -9.90
C PRO A 67 4.43 17.47 -10.75
N ASP A 68 5.35 16.51 -10.58
CA ASP A 68 5.27 15.23 -11.27
C ASP A 68 4.30 14.25 -10.59
N GLU A 69 4.20 14.29 -9.27
CA GLU A 69 3.23 13.47 -8.52
C GLU A 69 1.78 13.90 -8.80
N GLN A 70 1.51 15.21 -8.89
CA GLN A 70 0.16 15.75 -9.15
C GLN A 70 -0.45 15.27 -10.47
N LYS A 71 0.36 14.77 -11.41
CA LYS A 71 -0.11 14.26 -12.71
C LYS A 71 -0.76 12.87 -12.60
N TYR A 72 -0.55 12.16 -11.49
CA TYR A 72 -1.12 10.83 -11.31
C TYR A 72 -2.58 10.87 -10.87
N HIS A 73 -3.30 9.79 -11.17
CA HIS A 73 -4.70 9.61 -10.79
C HIS A 73 -4.85 9.53 -9.26
N ILE A 74 -6.00 9.96 -8.73
CA ILE A 74 -6.26 9.99 -7.28
C ILE A 74 -5.99 8.66 -6.58
N ASN A 75 -6.41 7.52 -7.14
CA ASN A 75 -6.09 6.18 -6.58
C ASN A 75 -4.58 5.92 -6.38
N TYR A 76 -3.72 6.49 -7.22
CA TYR A 76 -2.27 6.39 -7.06
C TYR A 76 -1.80 7.31 -5.92
N LEU A 77 -2.32 8.53 -5.86
CA LEU A 77 -2.02 9.50 -4.80
C LEU A 77 -2.43 8.98 -3.42
N GLU A 78 -3.57 8.30 -3.32
CA GLU A 78 -4.03 7.62 -2.11
C GLU A 78 -3.06 6.55 -1.62
N LEU A 79 -2.61 5.67 -2.52
CA LEU A 79 -1.58 4.69 -2.19
C LEU A 79 -0.25 5.36 -1.82
N LEU A 80 0.07 6.47 -2.46
CA LEU A 80 1.29 7.23 -2.17
C LEU A 80 1.21 7.91 -0.79
N ALA A 81 0.05 8.48 -0.42
CA ALA A 81 -0.22 9.03 0.89
C ALA A 81 -0.05 7.97 1.98
N ILE A 82 -0.54 6.75 1.75
CA ILE A 82 -0.30 5.60 2.64
C ILE A 82 1.19 5.32 2.79
N LEU A 83 1.93 5.25 1.69
CA LEU A 83 3.38 5.00 1.73
C LEU A 83 4.12 6.10 2.49
N TYR A 84 3.75 7.37 2.29
CA TYR A 84 4.36 8.50 2.97
C TYR A 84 3.99 8.56 4.45
N GLY A 85 2.74 8.29 4.83
CA GLY A 85 2.34 8.14 6.22
C GLY A 85 3.15 7.06 6.95
N LEU A 86 3.31 5.87 6.35
CA LEU A 86 4.11 4.79 6.92
C LEU A 86 5.59 5.19 7.11
N LYS A 87 6.17 5.91 6.14
CA LYS A 87 7.56 6.39 6.22
C LYS A 87 7.73 7.52 7.25
N SER A 88 6.82 8.47 7.31
CA SER A 88 6.88 9.59 8.26
C SER A 88 6.80 9.10 9.70
N PHE A 89 5.96 8.10 9.96
CA PHE A 89 5.81 7.52 11.29
C PHE A 89 6.65 6.27 11.53
N GLU A 90 7.68 6.02 10.70
CA GLU A 90 8.46 4.78 10.76
C GLU A 90 8.99 4.47 12.16
N SER A 91 9.53 5.47 12.86
CA SER A 91 10.04 5.33 14.22
C SER A 91 8.97 4.94 15.25
N GLN A 92 7.74 5.43 15.08
CA GLN A 92 6.61 5.14 15.96
C GLN A 92 5.96 3.79 15.64
N LEU A 93 6.02 3.36 14.37
CA LEU A 93 5.40 2.12 13.92
C LEU A 93 6.23 0.87 14.22
N LYS A 94 7.56 1.01 14.43
CA LYS A 94 8.49 -0.12 14.68
C LYS A 94 8.15 -0.98 15.89
N CYS A 95 7.44 -0.45 16.88
CA CYS A 95 7.06 -1.21 18.08
C CYS A 95 5.78 -2.03 17.88
N PHE A 96 5.07 -1.87 16.77
CA PHE A 96 3.81 -2.55 16.50
C PHE A 96 3.98 -3.67 15.49
N THR A 97 3.27 -4.78 15.72
CA THR A 97 3.24 -5.92 14.81
C THR A 97 2.12 -5.80 13.77
N HIS A 98 1.10 -4.97 14.04
CA HIS A 98 -0.03 -4.77 13.15
C HIS A 98 -0.52 -3.32 13.13
N VAL A 99 -0.52 -2.72 11.94
CA VAL A 99 -1.03 -1.37 11.65
C VAL A 99 -2.27 -1.47 10.77
N LYS A 100 -3.36 -0.84 11.21
CA LYS A 100 -4.57 -0.67 10.41
C LYS A 100 -4.56 0.70 9.73
N ILE A 101 -4.68 0.69 8.41
CA ILE A 101 -4.74 1.88 7.57
C ILE A 101 -6.22 2.22 7.32
N LEU A 102 -6.59 3.47 7.54
CA LEU A 102 -7.88 4.03 7.19
C LEU A 102 -7.71 5.05 6.07
N THR A 103 -8.46 4.88 5.00
CA THR A 103 -8.50 5.75 3.81
C THR A 103 -9.94 5.75 3.27
N ASP A 104 -10.36 6.83 2.64
CA ASP A 104 -11.66 6.93 1.97
C ASP A 104 -11.66 6.27 0.58
N ASN A 105 -10.49 5.84 0.09
CA ASN A 105 -10.36 5.26 -1.22
C ASN A 105 -10.45 3.73 -1.19
N THR A 106 -11.62 3.22 -1.58
CA THR A 106 -11.88 1.78 -1.72
C THR A 106 -10.89 1.04 -2.63
N THR A 107 -10.34 1.71 -3.65
CA THR A 107 -9.31 1.12 -4.52
C THR A 107 -8.02 0.93 -3.73
N ALA A 108 -7.55 1.95 -3.01
CA ALA A 108 -6.38 1.86 -2.16
C ALA A 108 -6.53 0.75 -1.12
N VAL A 109 -7.70 0.65 -0.46
CA VAL A 109 -8.05 -0.45 0.46
C VAL A 109 -7.88 -1.82 -0.20
N SER A 110 -8.43 -1.99 -1.41
CA SER A 110 -8.30 -3.26 -2.13
C SER A 110 -6.85 -3.57 -2.51
N TYR A 111 -6.06 -2.58 -2.92
CA TYR A 111 -4.67 -2.80 -3.31
C TYR A 111 -3.81 -3.17 -2.10
N VAL A 112 -3.98 -2.51 -0.95
CA VAL A 112 -3.26 -2.86 0.28
C VAL A 112 -3.65 -4.27 0.74
N ASN A 113 -4.94 -4.56 0.90
CA ASN A 113 -5.39 -5.85 1.42
C ASN A 113 -5.08 -7.04 0.50
N LYS A 114 -4.98 -6.81 -0.82
CA LYS A 114 -4.62 -7.85 -1.80
C LYS A 114 -3.13 -7.87 -2.15
N MET A 115 -2.31 -7.05 -1.48
CA MET A 115 -0.87 -6.95 -1.74
C MET A 115 -0.53 -6.56 -3.19
N GLY A 116 -1.39 -5.75 -3.80
CA GLY A 116 -1.27 -5.32 -5.19
C GLY A 116 -2.54 -5.52 -6.00
N GLY A 117 -2.39 -5.35 -7.32
CA GLY A 117 -3.49 -5.49 -8.27
C GLY A 117 -3.00 -5.56 -9.71
N ILE A 118 -3.86 -6.06 -10.58
CA ILE A 118 -3.55 -6.24 -12.02
C ILE A 118 -4.05 -5.08 -12.90
N LYS A 119 -4.91 -4.20 -12.35
CA LYS A 119 -5.63 -3.19 -13.14
C LYS A 119 -4.78 -1.96 -13.49
N SER A 120 -3.83 -1.60 -12.62
CA SER A 120 -2.95 -0.44 -12.84
C SER A 120 -1.53 -0.77 -12.41
N ILE A 121 -0.60 -0.71 -13.38
CA ILE A 121 0.82 -0.98 -13.13
C ILE A 121 1.38 0.05 -12.14
N CYS A 122 1.02 1.33 -12.28
CA CYS A 122 1.49 2.39 -11.39
C CYS A 122 1.02 2.16 -9.95
N CYS A 123 -0.27 1.85 -9.74
CA CYS A 123 -0.82 1.55 -8.42
C CYS A 123 -0.17 0.28 -7.82
N ASN A 124 0.06 -0.74 -8.65
CA ASN A 124 0.70 -1.97 -8.20
C ASN A 124 2.15 -1.75 -7.75
N THR A 125 2.89 -0.87 -8.42
CA THR A 125 4.26 -0.50 -8.01
C THR A 125 4.29 0.14 -6.62
N ILE A 126 3.33 1.02 -6.32
CA ILE A 126 3.22 1.64 -4.98
C ILE A 126 2.75 0.63 -3.94
N ALA A 127 1.74 -0.19 -4.25
CA ALA A 127 1.29 -1.26 -3.37
C ALA A 127 2.42 -2.23 -3.00
N LYS A 128 3.27 -2.59 -3.96
CA LYS A 128 4.50 -3.36 -3.70
C LYS A 128 5.44 -2.62 -2.76
N SER A 129 5.65 -1.33 -2.97
CA SER A 129 6.50 -0.50 -2.11
C SER A 129 6.00 -0.44 -0.67
N ILE A 130 4.67 -0.35 -0.47
CA ILE A 130 4.01 -0.42 0.84
C ILE A 130 4.33 -1.76 1.53
N TRP A 131 4.15 -2.88 0.82
CA TRP A 131 4.40 -4.20 1.40
C TRP A 131 5.88 -4.53 1.58
N PHE A 132 6.77 -3.99 0.75
CA PHE A 132 8.21 -4.06 0.99
C PHE A 132 8.60 -3.31 2.26
N TRP A 133 8.03 -2.11 2.47
CA TRP A 133 8.22 -1.38 3.71
C TRP A 133 7.71 -2.19 4.91
N ALA A 134 6.52 -2.79 4.81
CA ALA A 134 5.91 -3.59 5.86
C ALA A 134 6.79 -4.81 6.22
N LYS A 135 7.26 -5.54 5.20
CA LYS A 135 8.16 -6.68 5.34
C LYS A 135 9.49 -6.29 5.99
N LYS A 136 10.09 -5.17 5.58
CA LYS A 136 11.35 -4.66 6.15
C LYS A 136 11.24 -4.40 7.65
N HIS A 137 10.07 -3.96 8.12
CA HIS A 137 9.82 -3.62 9.52
C HIS A 137 9.13 -4.74 10.31
N ASN A 138 8.89 -5.90 9.68
CA ASN A 138 8.13 -7.01 10.28
C ASN A 138 6.74 -6.57 10.79
N VAL A 139 6.09 -5.67 10.04
CA VAL A 139 4.77 -5.12 10.35
C VAL A 139 3.74 -5.75 9.42
N TRP A 140 2.62 -6.19 9.97
CA TRP A 140 1.44 -6.56 9.19
C TRP A 140 0.57 -5.34 8.91
N LEU A 141 0.04 -5.23 7.69
CA LEU A 141 -0.84 -4.14 7.28
C LEU A 141 -2.24 -4.66 6.97
N THR A 142 -3.26 -3.96 7.46
CA THR A 142 -4.63 -4.09 6.95
C THR A 142 -5.15 -2.73 6.57
N ALA A 143 -6.03 -2.65 5.57
CA ALA A 143 -6.70 -1.42 5.19
C ALA A 143 -8.21 -1.55 5.38
N SER A 144 -8.88 -0.47 5.76
CA SER A 144 -10.33 -0.38 5.82
C SER A 144 -10.79 0.97 5.31
N HIS A 145 -11.94 0.96 4.65
CA HIS A 145 -12.57 2.18 4.19
C HIS A 145 -13.19 2.94 5.36
N ILE A 146 -13.00 4.25 5.40
CA ILE A 146 -13.73 5.18 6.26
C ILE A 146 -14.42 6.21 5.37
N ALA A 147 -15.61 6.71 5.74
CA ALA A 147 -16.24 7.73 4.92
C ALA A 147 -15.38 9.01 4.94
N GLY A 148 -15.21 9.69 3.79
CA GLY A 148 -14.43 10.93 3.73
C GLY A 148 -14.92 12.00 4.72
N THR A 149 -16.24 12.05 5.00
CA THR A 149 -16.83 12.91 6.04
C THR A 149 -16.37 12.59 7.47
N GLU A 150 -15.84 11.40 7.70
CA GLU A 150 -15.27 10.94 8.97
C GLU A 150 -13.72 10.99 8.95
N ASN A 151 -13.09 11.30 7.81
CA ASN A 151 -11.64 11.46 7.65
C ASN A 151 -11.14 12.90 7.92
N THR A 152 -11.94 13.70 8.60
CA THR A 152 -11.68 15.14 8.86
C THR A 152 -10.36 15.41 9.60
N ILE A 153 -9.81 14.40 10.27
CA ILE A 153 -8.55 14.53 11.00
C ILE A 153 -7.35 14.56 10.05
N ALA A 154 -7.43 13.85 8.92
CA ALA A 154 -6.39 13.79 7.89
C ALA A 154 -6.56 14.85 6.78
N ASP A 155 -7.74 15.44 6.65
CA ASP A 155 -8.03 16.58 5.74
C ASP A 155 -7.40 17.92 6.16
N ALA A 156 -6.94 18.02 7.42
CA ALA A 156 -6.54 19.27 8.08
C ALA A 156 -5.03 19.50 8.13
#